data_AF-A0A542UPK5-F1
#
_entry.id   AF-A0A542UPK5-F1
#
_cell.length_a   1.000
_cell.length_b   1.000
_cell.length_c   1.000
_cell.angle_alpha   90.00
_cell.angle_beta   90.00
_cell.angle_gamma   90.00
#
_symmetry.space_group_name_H-M   'P 1'
#
loop_
_entity.id
_entity.type
_entity.pdbx_description
1 polymer ?
#
loop_
_entity_poly.entity_id
_entity_poly.type
_entity_poly.pdbx_seq_one_letter_code
_entity_poly.pdbx_strand_id
1 'polypeptide(L)'
;MSGPDGRVPWRVLTPSGKLAYLLLAPVAAVLGAVLLGVALGEWAFVPGAIVLQLVVVGVAVRTFRDADVEDVVAPRAPWRMTARPTSGFVLGGLFLVESVSAVLRAPGQPDLWAVLLAAAVSAALGVAFVRSSLRLRAGDHLDPR
;
A
#
# COMPACT_ATOMS: atom_id res chain seq x y z
N MET A 1 -23.27 -7.37 -7.85
CA MET A 1 -24.31 -6.33 -8.05
C MET A 1 -23.62 -5.03 -8.40
N SER A 2 -23.58 -4.69 -9.69
CA SER A 2 -23.21 -3.36 -10.18
C SER A 2 -24.38 -2.42 -9.91
N GLY A 3 -24.12 -1.18 -9.48
CA GLY A 3 -25.18 -0.16 -9.36
C GLY A 3 -25.80 0.17 -10.73
N PRO A 4 -26.86 0.99 -10.78
CA PRO A 4 -27.52 1.39 -12.03
C PRO A 4 -26.56 2.01 -13.06
N ASP A 5 -25.42 2.53 -12.62
CA ASP A 5 -24.38 3.15 -13.47
C ASP A 5 -23.24 2.17 -13.86
N GLY A 6 -23.39 0.86 -13.61
CA GLY A 6 -22.34 -0.14 -13.83
C GLY A 6 -21.16 -0.07 -12.84
N ARG A 7 -21.19 0.88 -11.89
CA ARG A 7 -20.14 1.05 -10.87
C ARG A 7 -20.25 -0.01 -9.78
N VAL A 8 -19.11 -0.59 -9.40
CA VAL A 8 -19.02 -1.50 -8.26
C VAL A 8 -18.78 -0.64 -7.00
N PRO A 9 -19.69 -0.63 -6.02
CA PRO A 9 -19.79 0.44 -5.01
C PRO A 9 -18.57 0.60 -4.10
N TRP A 10 -17.75 -0.44 -3.95
CA TRP A 10 -16.55 -0.43 -3.12
C TRP A 10 -15.26 -0.11 -3.89
N ARG A 11 -15.34 0.14 -5.21
CA ARG A 11 -14.17 0.48 -6.04
C ARG A 11 -13.95 1.99 -6.08
N VAL A 12 -12.70 2.40 -5.89
CA VAL A 12 -12.29 3.80 -6.04
C VAL A 12 -11.71 4.00 -7.43
N LEU A 13 -12.52 4.62 -8.31
CA LEU A 13 -12.15 4.87 -9.71
C LEU A 13 -11.58 6.28 -9.91
N THR A 14 -12.14 7.26 -9.20
CA THR A 14 -11.82 8.67 -9.40
C THR A 14 -10.41 9.01 -8.89
N PRO A 15 -9.65 9.87 -9.61
CA PRO A 15 -8.35 10.34 -9.15
C PRO A 15 -8.43 11.06 -7.80
N SER A 16 -9.46 11.88 -7.58
CA SER A 16 -9.67 12.61 -6.32
C SER A 16 -9.93 11.67 -5.15
N GLY A 17 -10.70 10.59 -5.33
CA GLY A 17 -10.94 9.59 -4.28
C GLY A 17 -9.67 8.85 -3.91
N LYS A 18 -8.85 8.49 -4.90
CA LYS A 18 -7.53 7.87 -4.67
C LYS A 18 -6.60 8.82 -3.91
N LEU A 19 -6.54 10.08 -4.31
CA LEU A 19 -5.72 11.10 -3.66
C LEU A 19 -6.17 11.35 -2.21
N ALA A 20 -7.47 11.52 -1.98
CA ALA A 20 -8.02 11.71 -0.63
C ALA A 20 -7.67 10.53 0.28
N TYR A 21 -7.80 9.30 -0.22
CA TYR A 21 -7.41 8.11 0.53
C TYR A 21 -5.90 8.07 0.81
N LEU A 22 -5.05 8.34 -0.19
CA LEU A 22 -3.59 8.35 -0.03
C LEU A 22 -3.10 9.42 0.96
N LEU A 23 -3.87 10.49 1.18
CA LEU A 23 -3.55 11.52 2.16
C LEU A 23 -4.13 11.20 3.55
N LEU A 24 -5.39 10.77 3.64
CA LEU A 24 -6.09 10.61 4.91
C LEU A 24 -5.81 9.26 5.58
N ALA A 25 -5.68 8.18 4.82
CA ALA A 25 -5.52 6.84 5.38
C ALA A 25 -4.18 6.66 6.13
N PRO A 26 -3.03 7.17 5.65
CA PRO A 26 -1.78 7.12 6.41
C PRO A 26 -1.85 7.95 7.70
N VAL A 27 -2.49 9.12 7.66
CA VAL A 27 -2.68 9.95 8.86
C VAL A 27 -3.53 9.20 9.89
N ALA A 28 -4.65 8.59 9.46
CA ALA A 28 -5.49 7.78 10.33
C ALA A 28 -4.74 6.54 10.89
N ALA A 29 -3.87 5.90 10.09
CA ALA A 29 -3.05 4.79 10.53
C ALA A 29 -2.04 5.20 11.61
N VAL A 30 -1.36 6.34 11.43
CA VAL A 30 -0.44 6.88 12.45
C VAL A 30 -1.20 7.22 13.74
N LEU A 31 -2.33 7.92 13.64
CA LEU A 31 -3.16 8.23 14.81
C LEU A 31 -3.65 6.95 15.50
N GLY A 32 -4.08 5.94 14.74
CA GLY A 32 -4.48 4.64 15.27
C GLY A 32 -3.33 3.93 15.99
N ALA A 33 -2.12 3.95 15.43
CA ALA A 33 -0.94 3.39 16.06
C ALA A 33 -0.58 4.11 17.38
N VAL A 34 -0.65 5.45 17.39
CA VAL A 34 -0.48 6.25 18.62
C VAL A 34 -1.51 5.85 19.67
N LEU A 35 -2.79 5.74 19.29
CA LEU A 35 -3.85 5.31 20.21
C LEU A 35 -3.60 3.90 20.77
N LEU A 36 -3.10 2.97 19.96
CA LEU A 36 -2.70 1.64 20.42
C LEU A 36 -1.55 1.72 21.42
N GLY A 37 -0.54 2.55 21.16
CA GLY A 37 0.57 2.80 22.08
C GLY A 37 0.10 3.38 23.42
N VAL A 38 -0.84 4.32 23.39
CA VAL A 38 -1.43 4.92 24.61
C VAL A 38 -2.28 3.90 25.38
N ALA A 39 -3.09 3.10 24.69
CA ALA A 39 -4.04 2.20 25.32
C ALA A 39 -3.41 0.89 25.83
N LEU A 40 -2.39 0.37 25.14
CA LEU A 40 -1.80 -0.95 25.40
C LEU A 40 -0.34 -0.88 25.86
N GLY A 41 0.27 0.31 25.85
CA GLY A 41 1.67 0.57 26.17
C GLY A 41 2.55 0.79 24.93
N GLU A 42 3.70 1.43 25.12
CA GLU A 42 4.58 1.90 24.03
C GLU A 42 5.00 0.79 23.06
N TRP A 43 5.17 -0.44 23.56
CA TRP A 43 5.52 -1.62 22.76
C TRP A 43 4.51 -1.92 21.63
N ALA A 44 3.23 -1.52 21.79
CA ALA A 44 2.17 -1.78 20.82
C ALA A 44 2.19 -0.81 19.63
N PHE A 45 2.89 0.33 19.75
CA PHE A 45 2.91 1.38 18.73
C PHE A 45 3.44 0.87 17.39
N VAL A 46 4.65 0.29 17.36
CA VAL A 46 5.28 -0.12 16.10
C VAL A 46 4.57 -1.30 15.44
N PRO A 47 4.24 -2.40 16.14
CA PRO A 47 3.44 -3.48 15.55
C PRO A 47 2.09 -2.97 15.03
N GLY A 48 1.43 -2.07 15.78
CA GLY A 48 0.19 -1.43 15.38
C GLY A 48 0.34 -0.62 14.09
N ALA A 49 1.39 0.20 14.00
CA ALA A 49 1.71 0.99 12.80
C ALA A 49 1.94 0.09 11.58
N ILE A 50 2.71 -1.00 11.74
CA ILE A 50 2.96 -1.97 10.67
C ILE A 50 1.65 -2.61 10.17
N VAL A 51 0.82 -3.09 11.09
CA VAL A 51 -0.47 -3.72 10.74
C VAL A 51 -1.37 -2.74 10.03
N LEU A 52 -1.51 -1.51 10.55
CA LEU A 52 -2.35 -0.48 9.94
C LEU A 52 -1.82 -0.05 8.57
N GLN A 53 -0.50 0.05 8.39
CA GLN A 53 0.12 0.32 7.09
C GLN A 53 -0.23 -0.77 6.07
N LEU A 54 -0.09 -2.05 6.46
CA LEU A 54 -0.43 -3.19 5.60
C LEU A 54 -1.92 -3.21 5.24
N VAL A 55 -2.81 -2.86 6.18
CA VAL A 55 -4.24 -2.71 5.93
C VAL A 55 -4.50 -1.59 4.93
N VAL A 56 -3.91 -0.40 5.13
CA VAL A 56 -4.09 0.75 4.25
C VAL A 56 -3.65 0.42 2.82
N VAL A 57 -2.47 -0.17 2.67
CA VAL A 57 -1.93 -0.57 1.35
C VAL A 57 -2.77 -1.70 0.75
N GLY A 58 -3.13 -2.70 1.54
CA GLY A 58 -3.96 -3.82 1.09
C GLY A 58 -5.32 -3.35 0.56
N VAL A 59 -6.00 -2.47 1.30
CA VAL A 59 -7.26 -1.86 0.87
C VAL A 59 -7.05 -1.04 -0.40
N ALA A 60 -6.01 -0.21 -0.50
CA ALA A 60 -5.74 0.57 -1.71
C ALA A 60 -5.53 -0.33 -2.94
N VAL A 61 -4.65 -1.33 -2.84
CA VAL A 61 -4.34 -2.28 -3.93
C VAL A 61 -5.60 -3.02 -4.41
N ARG A 62 -6.51 -3.33 -3.50
CA ARG A 62 -7.72 -4.10 -3.80
C ARG A 62 -8.89 -3.25 -4.25
N THR A 63 -9.02 -2.00 -3.79
CA THR A 63 -10.16 -1.14 -4.10
C THR A 63 -9.88 -0.17 -5.24
N PHE A 64 -8.63 0.27 -5.42
CA PHE A 64 -8.29 1.21 -6.48
C PHE A 64 -8.29 0.50 -7.82
N ARG A 65 -9.08 1.04 -8.74
CA ARG A 65 -9.23 0.53 -10.10
C ARG A 65 -9.12 1.65 -11.11
N ASP A 66 -8.72 1.30 -12.32
CA ASP A 66 -8.58 2.22 -13.44
C ASP A 66 -9.37 1.66 -14.63
N ALA A 67 -10.54 2.24 -14.87
CA ALA A 67 -11.49 1.73 -15.87
C ALA A 67 -10.96 1.82 -17.31
N ASP A 68 -9.93 2.64 -17.54
CA ASP A 68 -9.37 2.85 -18.88
C ASP A 68 -8.41 1.72 -19.29
N VAL A 69 -7.92 0.91 -18.33
CA VAL A 69 -6.81 -0.03 -18.57
C VAL A 69 -6.98 -1.41 -17.94
N GLU A 70 -8.03 -1.64 -17.15
CA GLU A 70 -8.32 -2.96 -16.57
C GLU A 70 -9.82 -3.16 -16.32
N ASP A 71 -10.26 -4.42 -16.30
CA ASP A 71 -11.59 -4.80 -15.87
C ASP A 71 -11.78 -4.49 -14.38
N VAL A 72 -12.79 -3.67 -14.08
CA VAL A 72 -13.12 -3.21 -12.72
C VAL A 72 -13.98 -4.22 -11.95
N VAL A 73 -14.63 -5.15 -12.65
CA VAL A 73 -15.49 -6.19 -12.11
C VAL A 73 -14.64 -7.39 -11.70
N ALA A 74 -13.78 -7.88 -12.59
CA ALA A 74 -12.95 -9.06 -12.33
C ALA A 74 -12.03 -8.88 -11.10
N PRO A 75 -11.78 -9.95 -10.32
CA PRO A 75 -10.74 -9.95 -9.31
C PRO A 75 -9.37 -9.69 -9.97
N ARG A 76 -8.61 -8.75 -9.41
CA ARG A 76 -7.24 -8.50 -9.88
C ARG A 76 -6.33 -9.61 -9.37
N ALA A 77 -5.47 -10.12 -10.25
CA ALA A 77 -4.48 -11.13 -9.90
C ALA A 77 -3.69 -10.71 -8.64
N PRO A 78 -3.38 -11.65 -7.72
CA PRO A 78 -2.85 -11.33 -6.40
C PRO A 78 -1.46 -10.68 -6.43
N TRP A 79 -0.72 -10.88 -7.52
CA TRP A 79 0.60 -10.27 -7.74
C TRP A 79 0.53 -8.81 -8.19
N ARG A 80 -0.61 -8.36 -8.72
CA ARG A 80 -0.75 -7.05 -9.37
C ARG A 80 -1.16 -6.00 -8.33
N MET A 81 -0.20 -5.15 -7.96
CA MET A 81 -0.38 -4.12 -6.95
C MET A 81 -1.09 -2.87 -7.51
N THR A 82 -0.83 -2.51 -8.77
CA THR A 82 -1.42 -1.33 -9.43
C THR A 82 -2.01 -1.65 -10.81
N ALA A 83 -2.85 -0.75 -11.32
CA ALA A 83 -3.36 -0.86 -12.68
C ALA A 83 -2.28 -0.50 -13.72
N ARG A 84 -1.54 0.59 -13.48
CA ARG A 84 -0.48 1.11 -14.36
C ARG A 84 0.91 0.86 -13.78
N PRO A 85 1.93 0.58 -14.63
CA PRO A 85 3.31 0.44 -14.18
C PRO A 85 3.87 1.70 -13.52
N THR A 86 3.58 2.88 -14.06
CA THR A 86 4.09 4.16 -13.54
C THR A 86 3.71 4.38 -12.08
N SER A 87 2.44 4.13 -11.71
CA SER A 87 1.99 4.24 -10.32
C SER A 87 2.74 3.28 -9.40
N GLY A 88 3.02 2.06 -9.87
CA GLY A 88 3.74 1.08 -9.07
C GLY A 88 5.22 1.41 -8.91
N PHE A 89 5.89 2.00 -9.90
CA PHE A 89 7.25 2.52 -9.71
C PHE A 89 7.29 3.68 -8.73
N VAL A 90 6.33 4.62 -8.79
CA VAL A 90 6.26 5.74 -7.85
C VAL A 90 6.05 5.26 -6.42
N LEU A 91 5.03 4.43 -6.19
CA LEU A 91 4.76 3.88 -4.84
C LEU A 91 5.89 2.97 -4.36
N GLY A 92 6.43 2.15 -5.26
CA GLY A 92 7.58 1.29 -4.96
C GLY A 92 8.80 2.10 -4.53
N GLY A 93 9.12 3.16 -5.26
CA GLY A 93 10.20 4.09 -4.92
C GLY A 93 9.99 4.78 -3.58
N LEU A 94 8.78 5.25 -3.30
CA LEU A 94 8.46 5.87 -2.00
C LEU A 94 8.69 4.91 -0.82
N PHE A 95 8.22 3.66 -0.93
CA PHE A 95 8.43 2.66 0.12
C PHE A 95 9.91 2.26 0.29
N LEU A 96 10.68 2.23 -0.80
CA LEU A 96 12.13 1.99 -0.72
C LEU A 96 12.86 3.17 -0.05
N VAL A 97 12.49 4.40 -0.39
CA VAL A 97 13.04 5.61 0.26
C VAL A 97 12.69 5.63 1.75
N GLU A 98 11.46 5.26 2.10
CA GLU A 98 11.02 5.12 3.50
C GLU A 98 11.87 4.08 4.25
N SER A 99 12.06 2.90 3.64
CA SER A 99 12.91 1.85 4.21
C SER A 99 14.35 2.30 4.45
N VAL A 100 14.99 2.91 3.44
CA VAL A 100 16.35 3.44 3.56
C VAL A 100 16.42 4.52 4.64
N SER A 101 15.44 5.42 4.67
CA SER A 101 15.36 6.49 5.68
C SER A 101 15.24 5.92 7.10
N ALA A 102 14.46 4.85 7.29
CA ALA A 102 14.33 4.18 8.57
C ALA A 102 15.65 3.52 9.00
N VAL A 103 16.35 2.83 8.09
CA VAL A 103 17.66 2.22 8.37
C VAL A 103 18.71 3.27 8.76
N LEU A 104 18.77 4.40 8.04
CA LEU A 104 19.71 5.47 8.35
C LEU A 104 19.46 6.14 9.72
N ARG A 105 18.22 6.09 10.21
CA ARG A 105 17.81 6.64 11.51
C ARG A 105 17.87 5.62 12.65
N ALA A 106 18.13 4.35 12.35
CA ALA A 106 18.11 3.26 13.31
C ALA A 106 19.20 3.35 14.41
N PRO A 107 20.44 3.82 14.14
CA PRO A 107 21.45 3.96 15.18
C PRO A 107 21.00 4.91 16.31
N GLY A 108 21.09 4.45 17.55
CA GLY A 108 20.69 5.23 18.73
C GLY A 108 19.19 5.20 19.06
N GLN A 109 18.38 4.46 18.31
CA GLN A 109 16.97 4.24 18.66
C GLN A 109 16.86 3.22 19.79
N PRO A 110 15.98 3.45 20.79
CA PRO A 110 15.79 2.52 21.91
C PRO A 110 15.23 1.17 21.45
N ASP A 111 14.47 1.16 20.35
CA ASP A 111 13.89 -0.05 19.76
C ASP A 111 14.40 -0.26 18.33
N LEU A 112 15.68 -0.61 18.22
CA LEU A 112 16.34 -0.90 16.96
C LEU A 112 15.60 -1.97 16.14
N TRP A 113 15.14 -3.04 16.79
CA TRP A 113 14.48 -4.15 16.10
C TRP A 113 13.16 -3.74 15.48
N ALA A 114 12.35 -2.95 16.17
CA ALA A 114 11.09 -2.47 15.62
C ALA A 114 11.32 -1.52 14.42
N VAL A 115 12.34 -0.67 14.47
CA VAL A 115 12.72 0.19 13.33
C VAL A 115 13.17 -0.66 12.14
N LEU A 116 14.01 -1.67 12.36
CA LEU A 116 14.47 -2.56 11.30
C LEU A 116 13.32 -3.40 10.71
N LEU A 117 12.37 -3.83 11.53
CA LEU A 117 11.18 -4.55 11.05
C LEU A 117 10.30 -3.65 10.18
N ALA A 118 10.03 -2.41 10.62
CA ALA A 118 9.28 -1.44 9.82
C ALA A 118 10.00 -1.12 8.49
N ALA A 119 11.32 -0.99 8.52
CA ALA A 119 12.13 -0.80 7.32
C ALA A 119 12.06 -2.00 6.38
N ALA A 120 12.08 -3.23 6.92
CA ALA A 120 11.96 -4.45 6.13
C ALA A 120 10.58 -4.60 5.48
N VAL A 121 9.51 -4.28 6.21
CA VAL A 121 8.14 -4.27 5.66
C VAL A 121 8.01 -3.24 4.52
N SER A 122 8.54 -2.04 4.73
CA SER A 122 8.55 -0.99 3.69
C SER A 122 9.34 -1.43 2.47
N ALA A 123 10.53 -2.04 2.66
CA ALA A 123 11.31 -2.59 1.55
C ALA A 123 10.53 -3.67 0.78
N ALA A 124 9.87 -4.58 1.50
CA ALA A 124 9.08 -5.66 0.90
C ALA A 124 7.91 -5.12 0.06
N LEU A 125 7.19 -4.12 0.57
CA LEU A 125 6.17 -3.41 -0.19
C LEU A 125 6.77 -2.74 -1.43
N GLY A 126 7.88 -2.02 -1.26
CA GLY A 126 8.61 -1.38 -2.35
C GLY A 126 8.95 -2.34 -3.48
N VAL A 127 9.58 -3.46 -3.14
CA VAL A 127 9.94 -4.54 -4.08
C VAL A 127 8.70 -5.15 -4.74
N ALA A 128 7.62 -5.37 -3.99
CA ALA A 128 6.38 -5.92 -4.54
C ALA A 128 5.74 -5.00 -5.58
N PHE A 129 5.72 -3.69 -5.33
CA PHE A 129 5.23 -2.69 -6.29
C PHE A 129 6.11 -2.59 -7.54
N VAL A 130 7.44 -2.62 -7.38
CA VAL A 130 8.39 -2.63 -8.51
C VAL A 130 8.22 -3.90 -9.34
N ARG A 131 8.16 -5.08 -8.69
CA ARG A 131 7.94 -6.37 -9.37
C ARG A 131 6.62 -6.40 -10.12
N SER A 132 5.54 -5.91 -9.50
CA SER A 132 4.24 -5.77 -10.17
C SER A 132 4.36 -4.88 -11.41
N SER A 133 5.09 -3.79 -11.34
CA SER A 133 5.24 -2.83 -12.45
C SER A 133 6.07 -3.38 -13.60
N LEU A 134 7.12 -4.14 -13.30
CA LEU A 134 7.93 -4.84 -14.29
C LEU A 134 7.10 -5.87 -15.06
N ARG A 135 6.29 -6.67 -14.35
CA ARG A 135 5.38 -7.65 -14.99
C ARG A 135 4.35 -6.98 -15.89
N LEU A 136 3.79 -5.84 -15.45
CA LEU A 136 2.85 -5.09 -16.28
C LEU A 136 3.51 -4.54 -17.56
N ARG A 137 4.76 -4.06 -17.47
CA ARG A 137 5.52 -3.64 -18.66
C ARG A 137 5.87 -4.80 -19.59
N ALA A 138 6.10 -5.99 -19.04
CA ALA A 138 6.40 -7.19 -19.82
C ALA A 138 5.20 -7.76 -20.57
N GLY A 139 3.98 -7.28 -20.32
CA GLY A 139 2.77 -7.78 -20.99
C GLY A 139 2.08 -8.94 -20.29
N ASP A 140 2.48 -9.31 -19.07
CA ASP A 140 1.90 -10.42 -18.26
C ASP A 140 0.39 -10.26 -17.93
N HIS A 141 -0.26 -9.21 -18.40
CA HIS A 141 -1.70 -8.98 -18.29
C HIS A 141 -2.50 -9.57 -19.47
N LEU A 142 -1.82 -10.07 -20.50
CA LEU A 142 -2.43 -10.64 -21.71
C LEU A 142 -2.63 -12.17 -21.64
N ASP A 143 -2.11 -12.85 -20.61
CA ASP A 143 -2.19 -14.30 -20.46
C ASP A 143 -3.03 -14.68 -19.21
N PRO A 144 -4.34 -14.94 -19.36
CA PRO A 144 -5.18 -15.41 -18.27
C PRO A 144 -4.94 -16.92 -18.08
N ARG A 145 -3.98 -17.27 -17.22
CA ARG A 145 -3.91 -18.63 -16.66
C ARG A 145 -4.79 -18.74 -15.41
#